data_AF-A0A840PUJ0-F1
#
_entry.id   AF-A0A840PUJ0-F1
#
_cell.length_a   1.000
_cell.length_b   1.000
_cell.length_c   1.000
_cell.angle_alpha   90.00
_cell.angle_beta   90.00
_cell.angle_gamma   90.00
#
_symmetry.space_group_name_H-M   'P 1'
#
loop_
_entity.id
_entity.type
_entity.pdbx_description
1 polymer ?
#
loop_
_entity_poly.entity_id
_entity_poly.type
_entity_poly.pdbx_seq_one_letter_code
_entity_poly.pdbx_strand_id
1 'polypeptide(L)' 'MSHHYSIRNLLNIKDKNITFDENFCAEELIKGVQSKVFYGQLTY' A
#
# COMPACT_ATOMS: atom_id res chain seq x y z
N MET A 1 16.49 -3.06 4.44
CA MET A 1 15.78 -3.48 3.20
C MET A 1 14.51 -2.66 3.13
N SER A 2 14.37 -1.86 2.07
CA SER A 2 13.42 -0.76 1.96
C SER A 2 11.96 -1.21 2.08
N HIS A 3 11.20 -0.62 3.00
CA HIS A 3 9.80 -0.95 3.31
C HIS A 3 8.90 -1.03 2.05
N HIS A 4 9.21 -0.24 1.03
CA HIS A 4 8.51 -0.25 -0.25
C HIS A 4 8.56 -1.61 -0.99
N TYR A 5 9.66 -2.35 -0.90
CA TYR A 5 9.79 -3.65 -1.58
C TYR A 5 8.88 -4.70 -0.92
N SER A 6 8.81 -4.71 0.42
CA SER A 6 7.96 -5.63 1.17
C SER A 6 6.47 -5.37 0.90
N ILE A 7 6.05 -4.10 0.79
CA ILE A 7 4.66 -3.73 0.50
C ILE A 7 4.26 -4.14 -0.92
N ARG A 8 5.13 -3.91 -1.92
CA ARG A 8 4.92 -4.37 -3.30
C ARG A 8 4.75 -5.88 -3.38
N ASN A 9 5.59 -6.63 -2.67
CA ASN A 9 5.49 -8.08 -2.63
C ASN A 9 4.22 -8.57 -1.90
N LEU A 10 3.86 -7.94 -0.78
CA LEU A 10 2.66 -8.28 -0.01
C LEU A 10 1.37 -8.11 -0.83
N LEU A 11 1.29 -7.00 -1.58
CA LEU A 11 0.14 -6.67 -2.42
C LEU A 11 0.22 -7.24 -3.84
N ASN A 12 1.30 -7.98 -4.16
CA ASN A 12 1.59 -8.51 -5.49
C ASN A 12 1.58 -7.43 -6.60
N ILE A 13 2.01 -6.22 -6.25
CA ILE A 13 2.08 -5.08 -7.16
C ILE A 13 3.41 -5.17 -7.92
N LYS A 14 3.34 -5.55 -9.19
CA LYS A 14 4.50 -5.65 -10.10
C LYS A 14 4.99 -4.29 -10.61
N ASP A 15 4.20 -3.24 -10.39
CA ASP A 15 4.49 -1.93 -10.94
C ASP A 15 5.51 -1.19 -10.08
N LYS A 16 6.66 -0.85 -10.67
CA LYS A 16 7.77 -0.21 -9.96
C LYS A 16 7.53 1.27 -9.71
N ASN A 17 6.57 1.85 -10.43
CA ASN A 17 6.20 3.25 -10.39
C ASN A 17 5.24 3.58 -9.23
N ILE A 18 4.78 2.56 -8.49
CA ILE A 18 3.97 2.78 -7.30
C ILE A 18 4.88 3.02 -6.10
N THR A 19 4.85 4.23 -5.57
CA THR A 19 5.51 4.62 -4.33
C THR A 19 4.51 4.55 -3.17
N PHE A 20 5.01 4.13 -2.01
CA PHE A 20 4.21 3.95 -0.79
C PHE A 20 4.81 4.84 0.28
N ASP A 21 4.25 6.02 0.53
CA ASP A 21 4.80 6.97 1.51
C ASP A 21 4.72 6.43 2.96
N GLU A 22 5.25 7.12 3.96
CA GLU A 22 5.27 6.66 5.36
C GLU A 22 3.86 6.36 5.92
N ASN A 23 2.82 7.03 5.38
CA ASN A 23 1.41 6.79 5.70
C ASN A 23 0.70 5.85 4.70
N PHE A 24 1.42 4.88 4.14
CA PHE A 24 0.86 3.94 3.16
C PHE A 24 -0.21 3.00 3.71
N CYS A 25 -0.37 2.84 5.03
CA CYS A 25 -1.31 1.89 5.63
C CYS A 25 -2.23 2.59 6.61
N ALA A 26 -3.52 2.49 6.38
CA ALA A 26 -4.56 2.90 7.31
C ALA A 26 -5.47 1.72 7.63
N GLU A 27 -6.01 1.67 8.84
CA GLU A 27 -7.11 0.78 9.18
C GLU A 27 -8.41 1.56 9.07
N GLU A 28 -9.26 1.16 8.13
CA GLU A 28 -10.55 1.79 7.89
C GLU A 28 -11.68 0.79 8.00
N LEU A 29 -12.84 1.29 8.41
CA LEU A 29 -14.04 0.48 8.59
C LEU A 29 -14.91 0.58 7.34
N ILE A 30 -14.64 -0.29 6.36
CA ILE A 30 -15.37 -0.32 5.10
C ILE A 30 -16.56 -1.28 5.24
N LYS A 31 -17.79 -0.74 5.11
CA LYS A 31 -19.04 -1.52 5.17
C LYS A 31 -19.19 -2.38 6.44
N GLY A 32 -18.73 -1.88 7.60
CA GLY A 32 -18.81 -2.62 8.87
C GLY A 32 -17.64 -3.57 9.13
N VAL A 33 -16.70 -3.69 8.20
CA VAL A 33 -15.54 -4.59 8.31
C VAL A 33 -14.26 -3.78 8.46
N GLN A 34 -13.51 -4.03 9.54
CA GLN A 34 -12.16 -3.49 9.68
C GLN A 34 -11.28 -4.02 8.55
N SER A 35 -10.80 -3.10 7.72
CA SER A 35 -10.01 -3.39 6.54
C SER A 35 -8.71 -2.59 6.60
N LYS A 36 -7.59 -3.26 6.33
CA LYS A 36 -6.32 -2.57 6.10
C LYS A 36 -6.31 -2.02 4.68
N VAL A 37 -6.30 -0.70 4.57
CA VAL A 37 -6.26 0.03 3.30
C VAL A 37 -4.83 0.47 3.06
N PHE A 38 -4.31 0.13 1.89
CA PHE A 38 -2.98 0.52 1.47
C PHE A 38 -3.07 1.63 0.42
N TYR A 39 -2.53 2.80 0.75
CA TYR A 39 -2.46 3.96 -0.13
C TYR A 39 -1.10 4.02 -0.82
N GLY A 40 -1.10 4.07 -2.14
CA GLY A 40 0.09 4.23 -2.96
C GLY A 40 -0.12 5.31 -4.01
N GLN A 41 0.92 6.08 -4.32
CA GLN A 41 0.92 7.01 -5.43
C GLN A 41 1.55 6.34 -6.65
N LEU A 42 0.85 6.40 -7.79
CA LEU A 42 1.40 6.04 -9.09
C LEU A 42 1.99 7.30 -9.70
N THR A 43 3.31 7.39 -9.78
CA THR A 43 4.02 8.49 -10.46
C THR A 43 4.40 8.05 -11.87
N TYR A 44 4.02 8.85 -12.87
CA TYR A 44 4.34 8.64 -14.29
C TYR A 44 5.18 9.80 -14.82
#